data_AF-A0ABD3MXY9-F1
#
_entry.id   AF-A0ABD3MXY9-F1
#
_cell.length_a   1.000
_cell.length_b   1.000
_cell.length_c   1.000
_cell.angle_alpha   90.00
_cell.angle_beta   90.00
_cell.angle_gamma   90.00
#
_symmetry.space_group_name_H-M   'P 1'
#
loop_
_entity.id
_entity.type
_entity.pdbx_description
1 polymer ?
#
loop_
_entity_poly.entity_id
_entity_poly.type
_entity_poly.pdbx_seq_one_letter_code
_entity_poly.pdbx_strand_id
1 'polypeptide(L)'
;MAGSDLQSRVGQLTAKIEGDLTSLVDEIERSKLRPMGRSMYSCIVSCYDKAGKNCAKEQIEQCSQQCQIPYQQAGAATQQEIANFQNRLNRSIMQCNDDAQGMVTPDMQHDARKMKKVEDSMLKCIEGVIDKSRGGLKPMKQRIESYIA
;
A
#
# COMPACT_ATOMS: atom_id res chain seq x y z
N MET A 1 -23.35 -22.25 8.21
CA MET A 1 -23.19 -21.99 6.76
C MET A 1 -23.30 -20.51 6.39
N ALA A 2 -23.98 -19.65 7.16
CA ALA A 2 -24.07 -18.21 6.86
C ALA A 2 -22.72 -17.46 6.98
N GLY A 3 -21.96 -17.70 8.06
CA GLY A 3 -20.67 -17.01 8.27
C GLY A 3 -19.58 -17.29 7.23
N SER A 4 -19.62 -18.43 6.52
CA SER A 4 -18.61 -18.77 5.50
C SER A 4 -18.81 -18.01 4.18
N ASP A 5 -20.05 -17.68 3.81
CA ASP A 5 -20.34 -16.88 2.61
C ASP A 5 -19.92 -15.42 2.81
N LEU A 6 -20.23 -14.86 3.98
CA LEU A 6 -19.81 -13.53 4.38
C LEU A 6 -18.29 -13.36 4.30
N GLN A 7 -17.53 -14.27 4.91
CA GLN A 7 -16.07 -14.25 4.87
C GLN A 7 -15.52 -14.34 3.44
N SER A 8 -16.13 -15.15 2.58
CA SER A 8 -15.75 -15.24 1.17
C SER A 8 -15.95 -13.91 0.44
N ARG A 9 -17.12 -13.28 0.62
CA ARG A 9 -17.43 -11.98 0.00
C ARG A 9 -16.51 -10.87 0.48
N VAL A 10 -16.24 -10.81 1.78
CA VAL A 10 -15.27 -9.86 2.35
C VAL A 10 -13.89 -10.09 1.75
N GLY A 11 -13.43 -11.35 1.68
CA GLY A 11 -12.16 -11.69 1.04
C GLY A 11 -12.08 -11.24 -0.42
N GLN A 12 -13.14 -11.43 -1.21
CA GLN A 12 -13.19 -10.98 -2.60
C GLN A 12 -13.11 -9.45 -2.73
N LEU A 13 -13.79 -8.71 -1.85
CA LEU A 13 -13.75 -7.24 -1.83
C LEU A 13 -12.35 -6.72 -1.48
N THR A 14 -11.72 -7.31 -0.46
CA THR A 14 -10.36 -6.96 -0.04
C THR A 14 -9.33 -7.29 -1.13
N ALA A 15 -9.43 -8.47 -1.75
CA ALA A 15 -8.50 -8.87 -2.81
C ALA A 15 -8.55 -7.92 -4.03
N LYS A 16 -9.73 -7.36 -4.36
CA LYS A 16 -9.86 -6.38 -5.45
C LYS A 16 -9.08 -5.11 -5.16
N ILE A 17 -9.23 -4.53 -3.96
CA ILE A 17 -8.51 -3.29 -3.63
C ILE A 17 -7.00 -3.52 -3.47
N GLU A 18 -6.59 -4.70 -2.99
CA GLU A 18 -5.19 -5.08 -2.96
C GLU A 18 -4.60 -5.22 -4.37
N GLY A 19 -5.36 -5.79 -5.31
CA GLY A 19 -4.98 -5.83 -6.73
C GLY A 19 -4.85 -4.44 -7.37
N ASP A 20 -5.78 -3.54 -7.07
CA ASP A 20 -5.71 -2.13 -7.50
C ASP A 20 -4.44 -1.45 -6.94
N LEU A 21 -4.13 -1.70 -5.66
CA LEU A 21 -2.91 -1.21 -5.01
C LEU A 21 -1.64 -1.77 -5.66
N THR A 22 -1.56 -3.09 -5.88
CA THR A 22 -0.40 -3.71 -6.56
C THR A 22 -0.19 -3.12 -7.95
N SER A 23 -1.26 -2.94 -8.72
CA SER A 23 -1.18 -2.36 -10.07
C SER A 23 -0.64 -0.93 -10.05
N LEU A 24 -1.05 -0.13 -9.07
CA LEU A 24 -0.56 1.23 -8.87
C LEU A 24 0.93 1.26 -8.49
N VAL A 25 1.35 0.36 -7.60
CA VAL A 25 2.75 0.23 -7.17
C VAL A 25 3.63 -0.20 -8.35
N ASP A 26 3.17 -1.15 -9.16
CA ASP A 26 3.83 -1.57 -10.40
C ASP A 26 3.98 -0.39 -11.38
N GLU A 27 2.97 0.46 -11.50
CA GLU A 27 3.03 1.65 -12.34
C GLU A 27 4.09 2.64 -11.85
N ILE A 28 4.13 2.91 -10.54
CA ILE A 28 5.12 3.81 -9.91
C ILE A 28 6.53 3.24 -10.08
N GLU A 29 6.71 1.94 -9.83
CA GLU A 29 8.00 1.28 -9.99
C GLU A 29 8.52 1.44 -11.42
N ARG A 30 7.67 1.13 -12.42
CA ARG A 30 8.02 1.23 -13.84
C ARG A 30 8.31 2.66 -14.30
N SER A 31 7.46 3.61 -13.91
CA SER A 31 7.48 4.97 -14.46
C SER A 31 8.41 5.93 -13.70
N LYS A 32 8.69 5.65 -12.42
CA LYS A 32 9.44 6.56 -11.55
C LYS A 32 10.69 5.92 -10.96
N LEU A 33 10.56 4.75 -10.33
CA LEU A 33 11.69 4.14 -9.63
C LEU A 33 12.73 3.56 -10.59
N ARG A 34 12.32 2.93 -11.70
CA ARG A 34 13.28 2.41 -12.71
C ARG A 34 14.14 3.51 -13.33
N PRO A 35 13.59 4.64 -13.85
CA PRO A 35 14.41 5.75 -14.33
C PRO A 35 15.34 6.31 -13.26
N MET A 36 14.87 6.45 -12.03
CA MET A 36 15.69 6.91 -10.90
C MET A 36 16.83 5.94 -10.60
N GLY A 37 16.56 4.62 -10.59
CA GLY A 37 17.58 3.58 -10.41
C GLY A 37 18.62 3.63 -11.53
N ARG A 38 18.22 3.86 -12.78
CA ARG A 38 19.15 4.08 -13.90
C ARG A 38 20.04 5.29 -13.64
N SER A 39 19.48 6.42 -13.22
CA SER A 39 20.25 7.62 -12.90
C SER A 39 21.22 7.41 -11.74
N MET A 40 20.81 6.68 -10.70
CA MET A 40 21.66 6.27 -9.59
C MET A 40 22.87 5.46 -10.10
N TYR A 41 22.67 4.42 -10.89
CA TYR A 41 23.77 3.62 -11.43
C TYR A 41 24.67 4.43 -12.36
N SER A 42 24.10 5.30 -13.20
CA SER A 42 24.89 6.19 -14.06
C SER A 42 25.75 7.16 -13.26
N CYS A 43 25.23 7.68 -12.15
CA CYS A 43 25.97 8.54 -11.22
C CYS A 43 27.14 7.77 -10.58
N ILE A 44 26.91 6.53 -10.15
CA ILE A 44 27.96 5.67 -9.59
C ILE A 44 29.06 5.43 -10.62
N VAL A 45 28.71 5.08 -11.87
CA VAL A 45 29.70 4.92 -12.96
C VAL A 45 30.53 6.20 -13.12
N SER A 46 29.88 7.37 -13.10
CA SER A 46 30.58 8.65 -13.18
C SER A 46 31.52 8.92 -11.99
N CYS A 47 31.23 8.38 -10.80
CA CYS A 47 32.16 8.44 -9.66
C CYS A 47 33.45 7.66 -9.96
N TYR A 48 33.33 6.45 -10.53
CA TYR A 48 34.49 5.63 -10.90
C TYR A 48 35.29 6.26 -12.05
N ASP A 49 34.61 6.82 -13.06
CA ASP A 49 35.26 7.51 -14.18
C ASP A 49 36.10 8.71 -13.72
N LYS A 50 35.60 9.49 -12.77
CA LYS A 50 36.31 10.66 -12.20
C LYS A 50 37.47 10.28 -11.28
N ALA A 51 37.34 9.19 -10.55
CA ALA A 51 38.34 8.73 -9.58
C ALA A 51 39.64 8.25 -10.26
N GLY A 52 39.54 7.67 -11.47
CA GLY A 52 40.71 7.11 -12.15
C GLY A 52 41.42 6.04 -11.32
N LYS A 53 42.74 5.89 -11.49
CA LYS A 53 43.53 4.84 -10.81
C LYS A 53 44.10 5.24 -9.44
N ASN A 54 44.04 6.53 -9.08
CA ASN A 54 44.83 7.10 -7.98
C ASN A 54 43.99 7.67 -6.83
N CYS A 55 42.66 7.70 -6.96
CA CYS A 55 41.78 8.21 -5.93
C CYS A 55 41.64 7.21 -4.77
N ALA A 56 41.55 7.72 -3.54
CA ALA A 56 41.33 6.90 -2.36
C ALA A 56 39.96 6.20 -2.41
N LYS A 57 39.91 4.95 -1.96
CA LYS A 57 38.70 4.12 -1.98
C LYS A 57 37.53 4.80 -1.27
N GLU A 58 37.80 5.46 -0.15
CA GLU A 58 36.81 6.14 0.68
C GLU A 58 36.07 7.26 -0.09
N GLN A 59 36.76 7.95 -1.01
CA GLN A 59 36.13 9.02 -1.81
C GLN A 59 35.15 8.46 -2.84
N ILE A 60 35.47 7.30 -3.43
CA ILE A 60 34.57 6.60 -4.36
C ILE A 60 33.33 6.08 -3.62
N GLU A 61 33.53 5.52 -2.43
CA GLU A 61 32.43 5.05 -1.57
C GLU A 61 31.51 6.20 -1.17
N GLN A 62 32.06 7.34 -0.74
CA GLN A 62 31.27 8.52 -0.39
C GLN A 62 30.46 9.05 -1.59
N CYS A 63 31.09 9.15 -2.77
CA CYS A 63 30.40 9.54 -4.01
C CYS A 63 29.27 8.56 -4.36
N SER A 64 29.55 7.26 -4.29
CA SER A 64 28.58 6.21 -4.58
C SER A 64 27.39 6.23 -3.62
N GLN A 65 27.64 6.49 -2.32
CA GLN A 65 26.57 6.64 -1.34
C GLN A 65 25.67 7.84 -1.66
N GLN A 66 26.25 8.98 -2.03
CA GLN A 66 25.45 10.16 -2.43
C GLN A 66 24.54 9.87 -3.62
N CYS A 67 24.99 9.10 -4.60
CA CYS A 67 24.17 8.67 -5.73
C CYS A 67 22.97 7.81 -5.31
N GLN A 68 23.10 7.01 -4.23
CA GLN A 68 22.06 6.09 -3.76
C GLN A 68 20.98 6.74 -2.89
N ILE A 69 21.31 7.84 -2.21
CA ILE A 69 20.40 8.51 -1.25
C ILE A 69 19.01 8.78 -1.86
N PRO A 70 18.88 9.40 -3.05
CA PRO A 70 17.56 9.73 -3.61
C PRO A 70 16.72 8.47 -3.89
N TYR A 71 17.37 7.42 -4.41
CA TYR A 71 16.70 6.15 -4.70
C TYR A 71 16.23 5.45 -3.42
N GLN A 72 17.06 5.42 -2.39
CA GLN A 72 16.71 4.84 -1.09
C GLN A 72 15.56 5.61 -0.43
N GLN A 73 15.58 6.95 -0.47
CA GLN A 73 14.51 7.80 0.05
C GLN A 73 13.18 7.56 -0.67
N ALA A 74 13.20 7.52 -2.01
CA ALA A 74 12.02 7.21 -2.81
C ALA A 74 11.46 5.82 -2.52
N GLY A 75 12.33 4.82 -2.37
CA GLY A 75 11.94 3.46 -2.00
C GLY A 75 11.29 3.39 -0.61
N ALA A 76 11.88 4.06 0.38
CA ALA A 76 11.35 4.12 1.75
C ALA A 76 9.98 4.84 1.80
N ALA A 77 9.85 5.98 1.12
CA ALA A 77 8.60 6.73 1.06
C ALA A 77 7.48 5.91 0.39
N THR A 78 7.82 5.21 -0.71
CA THR A 78 6.89 4.31 -1.40
C THR A 78 6.38 3.21 -0.47
N GLN A 79 7.28 2.52 0.24
CA GLN A 79 6.93 1.46 1.18
C GLN A 79 6.08 1.99 2.35
N GLN A 80 6.41 3.17 2.87
CA GLN A 80 5.66 3.79 3.96
C GLN A 80 4.22 4.13 3.54
N GLU A 81 4.03 4.68 2.34
CA GLU A 81 2.70 5.00 1.81
C GLU A 81 1.84 3.74 1.60
N ILE A 82 2.43 2.67 1.06
CA ILE A 82 1.78 1.36 0.91
C ILE A 82 1.36 0.81 2.28
N ALA A 83 2.28 0.79 3.26
CA ALA A 83 2.00 0.30 4.60
C ALA A 83 0.90 1.12 5.27
N ASN A 84 0.94 2.44 5.15
CA ASN A 84 -0.10 3.33 5.68
C ASN A 84 -1.46 3.06 5.06
N PHE A 85 -1.52 2.84 3.75
CA PHE A 85 -2.75 2.50 3.04
C PHE A 85 -3.34 1.18 3.54
N GLN A 86 -2.53 0.11 3.56
CA GLN A 86 -2.93 -1.21 4.04
C GLN A 86 -3.38 -1.19 5.50
N ASN A 87 -2.66 -0.49 6.36
CA ASN A 87 -3.03 -0.33 7.77
C ASN A 87 -4.39 0.36 7.93
N ARG A 88 -4.66 1.42 7.16
CA ARG A 88 -5.94 2.12 7.19
C ARG A 88 -7.08 1.24 6.68
N LEU A 89 -6.86 0.51 5.59
CA LEU A 89 -7.82 -0.44 5.03
C LEU A 89 -8.19 -1.51 6.07
N ASN A 90 -7.19 -2.22 6.61
CA ASN A 90 -7.40 -3.29 7.58
C ASN A 90 -8.10 -2.80 8.84
N ARG A 91 -7.70 -1.63 9.37
CA ARG A 91 -8.38 -1.01 10.52
C ARG A 91 -9.83 -0.66 10.23
N SER A 92 -10.13 -0.12 9.05
CA SER A 92 -11.51 0.22 8.67
C SER A 92 -12.39 -1.01 8.47
N ILE A 93 -11.85 -2.11 7.93
CA ILE A 93 -12.58 -3.38 7.83
C ILE A 93 -12.85 -3.98 9.21
N MET A 94 -11.86 -3.96 10.12
CA MET A 94 -12.06 -4.41 11.50
C MET A 94 -13.13 -3.58 12.21
N GLN A 95 -13.14 -2.25 12.02
CA GLN A 95 -14.19 -1.41 12.58
C GLN A 95 -15.58 -1.82 12.10
N CYS A 96 -15.76 -2.12 10.81
CA CYS A 96 -17.03 -2.63 10.30
C CYS A 96 -17.47 -3.93 10.98
N ASN A 97 -16.52 -4.81 11.31
CA ASN A 97 -16.82 -6.03 12.04
C ASN A 97 -17.22 -5.73 13.49
N ASP A 98 -16.48 -4.87 14.19
CA ASP A 98 -16.77 -4.47 15.57
C ASP A 98 -18.16 -3.80 15.68
N ASP A 99 -18.47 -2.89 14.74
CA ASP A 99 -19.76 -2.23 14.64
C ASP A 99 -20.90 -3.24 14.43
N ALA A 100 -20.68 -4.25 13.57
CA ALA A 100 -21.65 -5.30 13.31
C ALA A 100 -21.86 -6.21 14.53
N GLN A 101 -20.79 -6.60 15.22
CA GLN A 101 -20.87 -7.37 16.47
C GLN A 101 -21.61 -6.59 17.56
N GLY A 102 -21.41 -5.27 17.63
CA GLY A 102 -22.14 -4.38 18.55
C GLY A 102 -23.65 -4.32 18.32
N MET A 103 -24.13 -4.70 17.13
CA MET A 103 -25.57 -4.78 16.83
C MET A 103 -26.21 -6.10 17.30
N VAL A 104 -25.41 -7.12 17.63
CA VAL A 104 -25.93 -8.44 17.99
C VAL A 104 -26.41 -8.45 19.44
N THR A 105 -27.71 -8.67 19.63
CA THR A 105 -28.30 -8.89 20.96
C THR A 105 -28.50 -10.39 21.25
N PRO A 106 -28.67 -10.81 22.52
CA PRO A 106 -28.88 -12.22 22.87
C PRO A 106 -30.10 -12.84 22.17
N ASP A 107 -31.17 -12.08 21.94
CA ASP A 107 -32.36 -12.54 21.23
C ASP A 107 -32.16 -12.69 19.71
N MET A 108 -31.11 -12.08 19.15
CA MET A 108 -30.79 -12.17 17.73
C MET A 108 -30.01 -13.43 17.39
N GLN A 109 -29.23 -13.98 18.32
CA GLN A 109 -28.33 -15.11 18.05
C GLN A 109 -29.06 -16.36 17.53
N HIS A 110 -30.32 -16.54 17.92
CA HIS A 110 -31.15 -17.67 17.49
C HIS A 110 -32.10 -17.32 16.32
N ASP A 111 -32.07 -16.07 15.83
CA ASP A 111 -32.90 -15.59 14.72
C ASP A 111 -32.05 -15.37 13.47
N ALA A 112 -32.12 -16.35 12.55
CA ALA A 112 -31.38 -16.32 11.30
C ALA A 112 -31.68 -15.09 10.42
N ARG A 113 -32.90 -14.54 10.48
CA ARG A 113 -33.26 -13.35 9.68
C ARG A 113 -32.63 -12.10 10.26
N LYS A 114 -32.58 -11.98 11.59
CA LYS A 114 -31.92 -10.87 12.27
C LYS A 114 -30.40 -10.94 12.10
N MET A 115 -29.79 -12.12 12.21
CA MET A 115 -28.36 -12.29 11.94
C MET A 115 -27.99 -11.94 10.50
N LYS A 116 -28.79 -12.36 9.50
CA LYS A 116 -28.55 -11.97 8.11
C LYS A 116 -28.53 -10.45 7.90
N LYS A 117 -29.38 -9.69 8.60
CA LYS A 117 -29.35 -8.22 8.53
C LYS A 117 -28.06 -7.61 9.08
N VAL A 118 -27.47 -8.23 10.10
CA VAL A 118 -26.15 -7.83 10.63
C VAL A 118 -25.07 -8.10 9.59
N GLU A 119 -25.09 -9.29 8.96
CA GLU A 119 -24.15 -9.65 7.88
C GLU A 119 -24.26 -8.68 6.68
N ASP A 120 -25.48 -8.37 6.23
CA ASP A 120 -25.72 -7.42 5.15
C ASP A 120 -25.24 -6.00 5.51
N SER A 121 -25.40 -5.58 6.78
CA SER A 121 -24.92 -4.27 7.25
C SER A 121 -23.40 -4.21 7.29
N MET A 122 -22.74 -5.28 7.73
CA MET A 122 -21.28 -5.42 7.72
C MET A 122 -20.74 -5.33 6.29
N LEU A 123 -21.36 -6.06 5.34
CA LEU A 123 -20.96 -6.03 3.93
C LEU A 123 -21.07 -4.63 3.34
N LYS A 124 -22.18 -3.94 3.59
CA LYS A 124 -22.38 -2.56 3.12
C LYS A 124 -21.34 -1.59 3.70
N CYS A 125 -20.96 -1.77 4.97
CA CYS A 125 -19.88 -0.99 5.59
C CYS A 125 -18.55 -1.23 4.86
N ILE A 126 -18.21 -2.50 4.62
CA ILE A 126 -16.96 -2.88 3.95
C ILE A 126 -16.93 -2.37 2.51
N GLU A 127 -18.03 -2.48 1.75
CA GLU A 127 -18.14 -1.90 0.41
C GLU A 127 -17.82 -0.39 0.43
N GLY A 128 -18.35 0.36 1.41
CA GLY A 128 -18.02 1.77 1.60
C GLY A 128 -16.55 2.03 1.95
N VAL A 129 -15.93 1.15 2.76
CA VAL A 129 -14.49 1.22 3.06
C VAL A 129 -13.66 1.00 1.79
N ILE A 130 -14.03 0.05 0.95
CA ILE A 130 -13.34 -0.25 -0.31
C ILE A 130 -13.44 0.92 -1.27
N ASP A 131 -14.63 1.50 -1.45
CA ASP A 131 -14.82 2.66 -2.32
C ASP A 131 -14.02 3.87 -1.84
N LYS A 132 -14.01 4.12 -0.52
CA LYS A 132 -13.18 5.17 0.09
C LYS A 132 -11.69 4.91 -0.11
N SER A 133 -11.26 3.66 0.01
CA SER A 133 -9.87 3.24 -0.17
C SER A 133 -9.45 3.39 -1.63
N ARG A 134 -10.30 3.01 -2.59
CA ARG A 134 -10.08 3.23 -4.02
C ARG A 134 -9.90 4.72 -4.34
N GLY A 135 -10.73 5.59 -3.76
CA GLY A 135 -10.56 7.05 -3.87
C GLY A 135 -9.24 7.57 -3.30
N GLY A 136 -8.63 6.84 -2.36
CA GLY A 136 -7.35 7.16 -1.74
C GLY A 136 -6.10 6.76 -2.54
N LEU A 137 -6.23 5.90 -3.54
CA LEU A 137 -5.12 5.41 -4.36
C LEU A 137 -4.43 6.53 -5.15
N LYS A 138 -5.22 7.38 -5.83
CA LYS A 138 -4.68 8.51 -6.60
C LYS A 138 -3.91 9.51 -5.72
N PRO A 139 -4.45 9.99 -4.58
CA PRO A 139 -3.68 10.82 -3.64
C PRO A 139 -2.42 10.14 -3.13
N MET A 140 -2.44 8.83 -2.89
CA MET A 140 -1.25 8.09 -2.46
C MET A 140 -0.16 8.11 -3.54
N LYS A 141 -0.52 7.83 -4.80
CA LYS A 141 0.41 7.97 -5.93
C LYS A 141 1.02 9.37 -6.00
N GLN A 142 0.21 10.41 -5.88
CA GLN A 142 0.70 11.79 -5.92
C GLN A 142 1.70 12.10 -4.80
N ARG A 143 1.46 11.60 -3.58
CA ARG A 143 2.44 11.73 -2.48
C ARG A 143 3.73 11.01 -2.82
N ILE A 144 3.66 9.76 -3.28
CA ILE A 144 4.84 8.99 -3.68
C ILE A 144 5.63 9.74 -4.77
N GLU A 145 4.96 10.22 -5.80
CA GLU A 145 5.58 10.98 -6.89
C GLU A 145 6.23 12.29 -6.41
N SER A 146 5.68 12.93 -5.38
CA SER A 146 6.28 14.14 -4.80
C SER A 146 7.61 13.91 -4.08
N TYR A 147 7.90 12.68 -3.64
CA TYR A 147 9.21 12.31 -3.08
C TYR A 147 10.24 11.96 -4.17
N ILE A 148 9.79 11.84 -5.42
CA ILE A 148 10.59 11.39 -6.56
C ILE A 148 10.90 12.56 -7.52
N ALA A 149 10.09 13.63 -7.47
CA ALA A 149 10.28 14.86 -8.24
C ALA A 149 11.44 15.71 -7.71
#